data_AF-A0A3C1Q789-F1
#
_entry.id   AF-A0A3C1Q789-F1
#
_cell.length_a   1.000
_cell.length_b   1.000
_cell.length_c   1.000
_cell.angle_alpha   90.00
_cell.angle_beta   90.00
_cell.angle_gamma   90.00
#
_symmetry.space_group_name_H-M   'P 1'
#
loop_
_entity.id
_entity.type
_entity.pdbx_description
1 polymer ?
#
loop_
_entity_poly.entity_id
_entity_poly.type
_entity_poly.pdbx_seq_one_letter_code
_entity_poly.pdbx_strand_id
1 'polypeptide(L)'
;LLLDTGHAAIWGVSPVECASAWLPRLGQIHAHDNHGEYDEHLPLGEGIIDWCRLIHFLVEESWNGVFMIEVGQQEDSARALESSLDVVHKCLARRERVCG
;
A
#
# COMPACT_ATOMS: atom_id res chain seq x y z
N LEU A 1 9.01 12.70 4.48
CA LEU A 1 7.54 12.61 4.62
C LEU A 1 7.16 11.15 4.74
N LEU A 2 6.11 10.85 5.50
CA LEU A 2 5.56 9.51 5.70
C LEU A 2 4.13 9.51 5.16
N LEU A 3 3.81 8.52 4.33
CA LEU A 3 2.45 8.25 3.89
C LEU A 3 1.89 7.07 4.65
N ASP A 4 0.84 7.33 5.40
CA ASP A 4 -0.02 6.31 5.96
C ASP A 4 -1.19 6.07 4.96
N THR A 5 -1.24 4.88 4.40
CA THR A 5 -2.19 4.57 3.32
C THR A 5 -3.62 4.45 3.81
N GLY A 6 -3.82 3.92 5.03
CA GLY A 6 -5.16 3.73 5.55
C GLY A 6 -5.76 5.04 6.06
N HIS A 7 -4.98 5.90 6.70
CA HIS A 7 -5.44 7.26 6.98
C HIS A 7 -5.78 7.99 5.68
N ALA A 8 -4.94 7.95 4.65
CA ALA A 8 -5.29 8.56 3.36
C ALA A 8 -6.67 8.08 2.85
N ALA A 9 -6.96 6.77 2.94
CA ALA A 9 -8.26 6.21 2.57
C ALA A 9 -9.42 6.74 3.43
N ILE A 10 -9.27 6.82 4.76
CA ILE A 10 -10.29 7.37 5.68
C ILE A 10 -10.59 8.84 5.36
N TRP A 11 -9.57 9.60 4.98
CA TRP A 11 -9.72 11.01 4.59
C TRP A 11 -10.25 11.17 3.15
N GLY A 12 -10.53 10.07 2.43
CA GLY A 12 -11.01 10.08 1.05
C GLY A 12 -9.97 10.56 0.04
N VAL A 13 -8.68 10.45 0.37
CA VAL A 13 -7.57 10.89 -0.48
C VAL A 13 -6.85 9.68 -1.06
N SER A 14 -6.54 9.70 -2.35
CA SER A 14 -5.81 8.60 -2.98
C SER A 14 -4.37 8.52 -2.46
N PRO A 15 -3.90 7.33 -1.98
CA PRO A 15 -2.50 7.15 -1.61
C PRO A 15 -1.52 7.45 -2.76
N VAL A 16 -1.92 7.20 -4.01
CA VAL A 16 -1.11 7.49 -5.21
C VAL A 16 -0.94 8.99 -5.40
N GLU A 17 -2.00 9.77 -5.21
CA GLU A 17 -1.96 11.23 -5.31
C GLU A 17 -1.11 11.83 -4.20
N CYS A 18 -1.24 11.34 -2.97
CA CYS A 18 -0.36 11.71 -1.86
C CYS A 18 1.11 11.42 -2.20
N ALA A 19 1.42 10.21 -2.67
CA ALA A 19 2.78 9.83 -3.02
C ALA A 19 3.36 10.74 -4.11
N SER A 20 2.59 10.98 -5.17
CA SER A 20 2.97 11.89 -6.26
C SER A 20 3.24 13.32 -5.78
N ALA A 21 2.37 13.87 -4.92
CA ALA A 21 2.52 15.20 -4.38
C ALA A 21 3.73 15.36 -3.43
N TRP A 22 4.18 14.27 -2.82
CA TRP A 22 5.24 14.29 -1.79
C TRP A 22 6.61 13.90 -2.32
N LEU A 23 6.73 13.33 -3.51
CA LEU A 23 8.01 13.12 -4.17
C LEU A 23 8.73 14.46 -4.44
N PRO A 24 10.07 14.51 -4.34
CA PRO A 24 10.98 13.41 -3.97
C PRO A 24 11.18 13.27 -2.44
N ARG A 25 10.40 13.96 -1.60
CA ARG A 25 10.56 13.99 -0.13
C ARG A 25 9.83 12.86 0.60
N LEU A 26 9.07 12.03 -0.11
CA LEU A 26 8.45 10.83 0.45
C LEU A 26 9.54 9.82 0.82
N GLY A 27 9.71 9.57 2.11
CA GLY A 27 10.75 8.67 2.62
C GLY A 27 10.21 7.34 3.11
N GLN A 28 8.94 7.30 3.54
CA GLN A 28 8.36 6.12 4.15
C GLN A 28 6.89 5.97 3.78
N ILE A 29 6.44 4.73 3.70
CA ILE A 29 5.05 4.34 3.56
C ILE A 29 4.74 3.35 4.69
N HIS A 30 3.68 3.66 5.45
CA HIS A 30 3.05 2.79 6.42
C HIS A 30 1.79 2.24 5.72
N ALA A 31 1.86 0.95 5.39
CA ALA A 31 0.98 0.28 4.47
C ALA A 31 0.04 -0.65 5.23
N HIS A 32 -1.22 -0.25 5.28
CA HIS A 32 -2.33 -1.07 5.77
C HIS A 32 -3.61 -0.69 5.02
N ASP A 33 -4.62 -1.55 5.09
CA ASP A 33 -5.91 -1.34 4.43
C ASP A 33 -7.02 -1.02 5.44
N ASN A 34 -8.15 -0.53 4.93
CA ASN A 34 -9.41 -0.35 5.65
C ASN A 34 -10.57 -0.15 4.67
N HIS A 35 -11.79 -0.02 5.19
CA HIS A 35 -13.00 0.25 4.40
C HIS A 35 -13.32 1.74 4.22
N GLY A 36 -12.42 2.65 4.60
CA GLY A 36 -12.58 4.10 4.47
C GLY A 36 -13.32 4.78 5.62
N GLU A 37 -13.73 4.04 6.66
CA GLU A 37 -14.47 4.60 7.80
C GLU A 37 -13.65 4.61 9.09
N TYR A 38 -12.92 3.52 9.37
CA TYR A 38 -12.18 3.32 10.61
C TYR A 38 -10.74 2.90 10.33
N ASP A 39 -9.88 3.14 11.31
CA ASP A 39 -8.48 2.72 11.26
C ASP A 39 -8.34 1.23 11.64
N GLU A 40 -8.72 0.36 10.71
CA GLU A 40 -8.87 -1.08 10.96
C GLU A 40 -7.53 -1.86 10.89
N HIS A 41 -6.49 -1.31 10.27
CA HIS A 41 -5.21 -1.99 10.02
C HIS A 41 -5.37 -3.38 9.39
N LEU A 42 -6.21 -3.46 8.35
CA LEU A 42 -6.45 -4.71 7.62
C LEU A 42 -5.23 -5.12 6.79
N PRO A 43 -5.06 -6.42 6.51
CA PRO A 43 -4.09 -6.91 5.54
C PRO A 43 -4.30 -6.24 4.17
N LEU A 44 -3.22 -6.07 3.41
CA LEU A 44 -3.32 -5.42 2.10
C LEU A 44 -4.26 -6.21 1.18
N GLY A 45 -5.20 -5.51 0.54
CA GLY A 45 -6.18 -6.08 -0.37
C GLY A 45 -7.45 -6.59 0.29
N GLU A 46 -7.59 -6.45 1.61
CA GLU A 46 -8.84 -6.73 2.33
C GLU A 46 -9.72 -5.48 2.52
N GLY A 47 -9.24 -4.30 2.13
CA GLY A 47 -9.99 -3.04 2.16
C GLY A 47 -10.19 -2.44 0.76
N ILE A 48 -10.23 -1.10 0.69
CA ILE A 48 -10.60 -0.35 -0.52
C ILE A 48 -9.40 0.20 -1.30
N ILE A 49 -8.17 0.04 -0.81
CA ILE A 49 -6.99 0.64 -1.43
C ILE A 49 -6.58 -0.13 -2.69
N ASP A 50 -6.40 0.59 -3.81
CA ASP A 50 -5.84 0.04 -5.04
C ASP A 50 -4.31 -0.12 -4.94
N TRP A 51 -3.89 -1.23 -4.33
CA TRP A 51 -2.48 -1.56 -4.09
C TRP A 51 -1.66 -1.68 -5.36
N CYS A 52 -2.23 -2.24 -6.44
CA CYS A 52 -1.46 -2.40 -7.67
C CYS A 52 -1.15 -1.04 -8.29
N ARG A 53 -2.09 -0.09 -8.26
CA ARG A 53 -1.83 1.26 -8.73
C ARG A 53 -0.75 1.97 -7.91
N LEU A 54 -0.78 1.86 -6.58
CA LEU A 54 0.26 2.44 -5.72
C LEU A 54 1.63 1.79 -5.97
N ILE A 55 1.71 0.46 -5.98
CA ILE A 55 2.98 -0.26 -6.16
C ILE A 55 3.58 0.04 -7.55
N HIS A 56 2.76 0.04 -8.61
CA HIS A 56 3.24 0.38 -9.95
C HIS A 56 3.79 1.80 -10.02
N PHE A 57 3.08 2.77 -9.44
CA PHE A 57 3.53 4.15 -9.36
C PHE A 57 4.90 4.28 -8.63
N LEU A 58 5.06 3.63 -7.48
CA LEU A 58 6.32 3.69 -6.72
C LEU A 58 7.50 3.08 -7.50
N VAL A 59 7.26 1.99 -8.24
CA VAL A 59 8.27 1.37 -9.11
C VAL A 59 8.62 2.27 -10.29
N GLU A 60 7.63 2.89 -10.94
CA GLU A 60 7.84 3.82 -12.06
C GLU A 60 8.69 5.03 -11.64
N GLU A 61 8.41 5.58 -10.47
CA GLU A 61 9.18 6.68 -9.89
C GLU A 61 10.53 6.26 -9.28
N SER A 62 10.90 4.98 -9.42
CA SER A 62 12.13 4.41 -8.85
C SER A 62 12.29 4.75 -7.36
N TRP A 63 11.17 4.71 -6.62
CA TRP A 63 11.14 5.07 -5.21
C TRP A 63 11.83 4.00 -4.37
N ASN A 64 12.81 4.42 -3.56
CA ASN A 64 13.66 3.53 -2.75
C ASN A 64 13.53 3.83 -1.24
N GLY A 65 12.35 4.27 -0.80
CA GLY A 65 12.09 4.54 0.62
C GLY A 65 11.74 3.28 1.42
N VAL A 66 11.33 3.48 2.68
CA VAL A 66 10.91 2.39 3.57
C VAL A 66 9.43 2.07 3.32
N PHE A 67 9.15 0.83 2.93
CA PHE A 67 7.79 0.30 2.85
C PHE A 67 7.55 -0.61 4.07
N MET A 68 6.72 -0.17 5.01
CA MET A 68 6.38 -0.90 6.23
C MET A 68 4.94 -1.40 6.13
N ILE A 69 4.74 -2.71 6.21
CA ILE A 69 3.39 -3.30 6.28
C ILE A 69 2.96 -3.28 7.75
N GLU A 70 1.86 -2.58 8.03
CA GLU A 70 1.24 -2.52 9.35
C GLU A 70 -0.03 -3.36 9.32
N VAL A 71 -0.09 -4.37 10.19
CA VAL A 71 -1.29 -5.20 10.32
C VAL A 71 -1.67 -5.20 11.78
N GLY A 72 -2.95 -4.89 12.06
CA GLY A 72 -3.49 -4.80 13.41
C GLY A 72 -3.58 -6.17 14.08
N GLN A 73 -4.37 -6.25 15.15
CA GLN A 73 -4.64 -7.55 15.78
C GLN A 73 -5.46 -8.42 14.82
N GLN A 74 -4.90 -9.58 14.46
CA GLN A 74 -5.54 -10.57 13.60
C GLN A 74 -5.71 -11.89 14.36
N GLU A 75 -6.73 -12.67 14.01
CA GLU A 75 -6.87 -14.04 14.51
C GLU A 75 -5.66 -14.91 14.13
N ASP A 76 -5.13 -14.70 12.92
CA ASP A 76 -3.93 -15.34 12.40
C ASP A 76 -3.01 -14.27 11.78
N SER A 77 -2.10 -13.74 12.60
CA SER A 77 -1.19 -12.67 12.18
C SER A 77 -0.16 -13.14 11.15
N ALA A 78 0.20 -14.43 11.14
CA ALA A 78 1.14 -14.97 10.16
C ALA A 78 0.50 -15.00 8.78
N ARG A 79 -0.72 -15.55 8.68
CA ARG A 79 -1.48 -15.58 7.43
C ARG A 79 -1.76 -14.18 6.89
N ALA A 80 -2.05 -13.24 7.78
CA ALA A 80 -2.31 -11.84 7.41
C ALA A 80 -1.09 -11.14 6.80
N LEU A 81 0.11 -11.43 7.31
CA LEU A 81 1.34 -10.93 6.70
C LEU A 81 1.61 -11.63 5.36
N GLU A 82 1.42 -12.94 5.28
CA GLU A 82 1.58 -13.71 4.03
C GLU A 82 0.63 -13.21 2.93
N SER A 83 -0.65 -12.98 3.24
CA SER A 83 -1.63 -12.47 2.28
C SER A 83 -1.28 -11.07 1.77
N SER A 84 -0.77 -10.21 2.67
CA SER A 84 -0.28 -8.88 2.32
C SER A 84 0.89 -8.94 1.34
N LEU A 85 1.86 -9.82 1.60
CA LEU A 85 3.00 -10.04 0.70
C LEU A 85 2.58 -10.62 -0.65
N ASP A 86 1.58 -11.51 -0.66
CA ASP A 86 1.01 -12.05 -1.89
C ASP A 86 0.40 -10.97 -2.78
N VAL A 87 -0.25 -9.96 -2.21
CA VAL A 87 -0.77 -8.81 -2.97
C VAL A 87 0.40 -8.05 -3.62
N VAL A 88 1.47 -7.78 -2.87
CA VAL A 88 2.66 -7.10 -3.39
C VAL A 88 3.26 -7.90 -4.55
N HIS A 89 3.49 -9.21 -4.38
CA HIS A 89 4.03 -10.07 -5.42
C HIS A 89 3.14 -10.12 -6.67
N LYS A 90 1.82 -10.22 -6.50
CA LYS A 90 0.87 -10.23 -7.63
C LYS A 90 0.91 -8.92 -8.40
N CYS A 91 1.00 -7.78 -7.71
CA CYS A 91 1.08 -6.48 -8.38
C CYS A 91 2.39 -6.34 -9.15
N LEU A 92 3.53 -6.74 -8.58
CA LEU A 92 4.82 -6.73 -9.28
C LEU A 92 4.83 -7.65 -10.52
N ALA A 93 4.34 -8.88 -10.40
CA ALA A 93 4.29 -9.83 -11.52
C ALA A 93 3.36 -9.40 -12.67
N ARG A 94 2.28 -8.65 -12.37
CA ARG A 94 1.37 -8.12 -13.40
C ARG A 94 2.03 -7.03 -14.25
N ARG A 95 2.98 -6.28 -13.71
CA ARG A 95 3.74 -5.26 -14.44
C ARG A 95 4.57 -5.87 -15.57
N GLU A 96 5.23 -6.99 -15.30
CA GLU A 96 6.13 -7.66 -16.25
C GLU A 96 5.40 -8.13 -17.53
N ARG A 97 4.08 -8.35 -17.47
CA ARG A 97 3.27 -8.77 -18.64
C ARG A 97 2.82 -7.62 -19.54
N VAL A 98 2.86 -6.37 -19.08
CA VAL A 98 2.42 -5.20 -19.86
C VAL A 98 3.58 -4.58 -20.65
N CYS A 99 4.83 -4.92 -20.30
CA CYS A 99 6.04 -4.48 -21.00
C CYS A 99 6.63 -5.55 -21.96
N GLY A 100 5.84 -6.56 -22.36
CA GLY A 100 6.21 -7.62 -23.30
C GLY A 100 5.51 -7.51 -24.64
#